data_AF-A0A1A8D7N6-F1
#
_entry.id   AF-A0A1A8D7N6-F1
#
_cell.length_a   1.000
_cell.length_b   1.000
_cell.length_c   1.000
_cell.angle_alpha   90.00
_cell.angle_beta   90.00
_cell.angle_gamma   90.00
#
_symmetry.space_group_name_H-M   'P 1'
#
loop_
_entity.id
_entity.type
_entity.pdbx_description
1 polymer ?
#
loop_
_entity_poly.entity_id
_entity_poly.type
_entity_poly.pdbx_seq_one_letter_code
_entity_poly.pdbx_strand_id
1 'polypeptide(L)'
;MENNEISRMSHVMMSPSRQSNLELAYSLSTYSVIGAFCTEDNVPQCLLHINQELASLGLPVCIEASSPEGANLNAVPVLNAVYELLQIHRRDMCTLEEMEKEQMKKSSSLDLIQMTNSRLKDQLELSIREKSGLHETERQLQLKLKTLQRCLKGEKDEVQKLQSIIASRASQYSHDAKRKEREAAKLKERLSQLLIDRKDKKLDGKRSQWRTTKATASHEGDMYKFLLCDYEESQKSLVLENAELKKVLQQMKKEMMHILSPCQPSARGATADEEQAESDEDEKTRDSSRDTLDQSCEHAREQLTNSIRLQWRKLRNHVEKLDNQASQVLHQMESNKDMIPFETHQDEMERMRHEVQQCKEFIHAQQQLLQQQLSTSFDDETAALLYDCYTLEEKERLKEEWRLFEEQKRNFEKERRNFTEAAIRLGREKQAFEEDRAAWFKNHFLNMTPFTNRRRCSSSDGQSSLSIISEPEIRMSVKAHKAKASTYTTFSTPKSSRSTAAPSTTDLYRTLRLIPDCSSSMHSNQVWQESSTNGDEDIRIKSKSRGLHCSDLDIFALGEDDSLT
;
A
#
# COMPACT_ATOMS: atom_id res chain seq x y z
N MET A 1 12.41 23.26 -14.55
CA MET A 1 11.68 24.15 -13.62
C MET A 1 10.82 24.96 -14.54
N GLU A 2 9.56 24.57 -14.70
CA GLU A 2 8.62 25.06 -15.73
C GLU A 2 7.22 24.90 -15.14
N ASN A 3 6.51 26.00 -14.93
CA ASN A 3 5.14 26.04 -14.40
C ASN A 3 4.64 27.50 -14.53
N ASN A 4 4.27 27.94 -15.74
CA ASN A 4 3.85 29.34 -15.94
C ASN A 4 2.93 29.64 -17.15
N GLU A 5 2.36 28.64 -17.83
CA GLU A 5 1.53 28.86 -19.04
C GLU A 5 0.07 28.35 -18.94
N ILE A 6 -0.48 28.18 -17.73
CA ILE A 6 -1.89 27.76 -17.52
C ILE A 6 -2.71 28.81 -16.73
N SER A 7 -2.32 30.09 -16.80
CA SER A 7 -2.91 31.18 -15.99
C SER A 7 -3.31 32.43 -16.80
N ARG A 8 -3.71 32.27 -18.07
CA ARG A 8 -4.03 33.40 -18.98
C ARG A 8 -5.33 33.26 -19.79
N MET A 9 -6.32 32.49 -19.32
CA MET A 9 -7.66 32.40 -19.94
C MET A 9 -8.82 32.44 -18.92
N SER A 10 -8.83 33.43 -18.03
CA SER A 10 -9.87 33.53 -16.98
C SER A 10 -10.17 34.97 -16.51
N HIS A 11 -10.34 35.92 -17.44
CA HIS A 11 -10.96 37.22 -17.12
C HIS A 11 -11.70 37.89 -18.29
N VAL A 12 -12.42 37.11 -19.11
CA VAL A 12 -13.55 37.67 -19.86
C VAL A 12 -14.68 37.90 -18.85
N MET A 13 -14.74 39.10 -18.27
CA MET A 13 -15.94 39.53 -17.57
C MET A 13 -17.03 39.69 -18.63
N MET A 14 -17.99 38.78 -18.64
CA MET A 14 -19.27 39.03 -19.31
C MET A 14 -19.88 40.27 -18.63
N SER A 15 -19.80 41.41 -19.31
CA SER A 15 -20.56 42.60 -18.94
C SER A 15 -22.01 42.18 -18.72
N PRO A 16 -22.69 42.61 -17.65
CA PRO A 16 -24.09 42.29 -17.48
C PRO A 16 -24.83 42.84 -18.70
N SER A 17 -25.39 41.93 -19.51
CA SER A 17 -26.17 42.27 -20.69
C SER A 17 -27.23 43.25 -20.24
N ARG A 18 -27.11 44.52 -20.66
CA ARG A 18 -28.12 45.52 -20.39
C ARG A 18 -29.40 44.97 -20.99
N GLN A 19 -30.37 44.65 -20.13
CA GLN A 19 -31.72 44.35 -20.56
C GLN A 19 -32.24 45.59 -21.27
N SER A 20 -32.10 45.60 -22.59
CA SER A 20 -32.80 46.53 -23.47
C SER A 20 -34.26 46.11 -23.52
N ASN A 21 -34.91 46.20 -22.36
CA ASN A 21 -36.35 46.26 -22.24
C ASN A 21 -36.79 47.62 -22.79
N LEU A 22 -36.61 47.78 -24.10
CA LEU A 22 -37.51 48.56 -24.93
C LEU A 22 -38.83 47.78 -24.96
N GLU A 23 -39.51 47.76 -23.81
CA GLU A 23 -40.96 47.64 -23.81
C GLU A 23 -41.43 48.75 -24.75
N LEU A 24 -41.91 48.37 -25.94
CA LEU A 24 -42.47 49.30 -26.89
C LEU A 24 -43.84 49.73 -26.37
N ALA A 25 -43.83 50.50 -25.29
CA ALA A 25 -44.98 51.14 -24.71
C ALA A 25 -45.58 52.01 -25.82
N TYR A 26 -46.69 51.55 -26.37
CA TYR A 26 -47.50 52.26 -27.37
C TYR A 26 -48.12 53.50 -26.70
N SER A 27 -47.28 54.48 -26.43
CA SER A 27 -47.71 55.83 -26.10
C SER A 27 -48.49 56.35 -27.31
N LEU A 28 -49.80 56.54 -27.12
CA LEU A 28 -50.61 57.26 -28.09
C LEU A 28 -50.11 58.71 -28.11
N SER A 29 -49.19 58.98 -29.03
CA SER A 29 -48.65 60.33 -29.25
C SER A 29 -49.79 61.24 -29.69
N THR A 30 -50.32 62.02 -28.74
CA THR A 30 -51.31 63.07 -29.01
C THR A 30 -50.68 64.08 -29.95
N TYR A 31 -51.15 64.10 -31.20
CA TYR A 31 -50.64 64.94 -32.28
C TYR A 31 -50.55 66.41 -31.86
N SER A 32 -49.33 66.89 -31.63
CA SER A 32 -49.05 68.29 -31.30
C SER A 32 -48.76 69.05 -32.59
N VAL A 33 -49.62 69.99 -32.94
CA VAL A 33 -49.53 70.83 -34.15
C VAL A 33 -48.18 71.58 -34.23
N ILE A 34 -47.55 71.86 -33.09
CA ILE A 34 -46.25 72.55 -32.98
C ILE A 34 -45.09 71.67 -33.52
N GLY A 35 -45.28 70.36 -33.64
CA GLY A 35 -44.31 69.41 -34.21
C GLY A 35 -44.75 68.77 -35.53
N ALA A 36 -45.68 69.40 -36.28
CA ALA A 36 -46.17 68.86 -37.54
C ALA A 36 -45.07 68.81 -38.62
N PHE A 37 -44.88 67.66 -39.26
CA PHE A 37 -43.93 67.47 -40.37
C PHE A 37 -44.28 68.32 -41.60
N CYS A 38 -45.59 68.48 -41.87
CA CYS A 38 -46.10 69.22 -43.03
C CYS A 38 -46.98 70.39 -42.58
N THR A 39 -46.76 71.56 -43.18
CA THR A 39 -47.52 72.80 -43.03
C THR A 39 -47.75 73.42 -44.41
N GLU A 40 -48.71 74.35 -44.53
CA GLU A 40 -49.08 74.95 -45.83
C GLU A 40 -47.90 75.60 -46.56
N ASP A 41 -46.94 76.17 -45.82
CA ASP A 41 -45.73 76.80 -46.37
C ASP A 41 -44.63 75.81 -46.83
N ASN A 42 -44.64 74.56 -46.35
CA ASN A 42 -43.52 73.60 -46.53
C ASN A 42 -43.87 72.36 -47.38
N VAL A 43 -45.11 72.25 -47.86
CA VAL A 43 -45.61 71.14 -48.68
C VAL A 43 -44.63 70.70 -49.80
N PRO A 44 -44.05 71.58 -50.64
CA PRO A 44 -43.18 71.13 -51.72
C PRO A 44 -41.85 70.53 -51.23
N GLN A 45 -41.26 71.05 -50.14
CA GLN A 45 -40.06 70.44 -49.54
C GLN A 45 -40.38 69.08 -48.91
N CYS A 46 -41.48 68.99 -48.17
CA CYS A 46 -41.88 67.76 -47.49
C CYS A 46 -42.33 66.65 -48.46
N LEU A 47 -42.94 67.02 -49.59
CA LEU A 47 -43.22 66.10 -50.70
C LEU A 47 -41.93 65.60 -51.36
N LEU A 48 -40.92 66.46 -51.55
CA LEU A 48 -39.61 66.07 -52.07
C LEU A 48 -38.91 65.08 -51.11
N HIS A 49 -38.97 65.34 -49.81
CA HIS A 49 -38.41 64.47 -48.77
C HIS A 49 -39.13 63.12 -48.70
N ILE A 50 -40.47 63.09 -48.75
CA ILE A 50 -41.24 61.82 -48.78
C ILE A 50 -40.87 61.02 -50.04
N ASN A 51 -40.80 61.67 -51.21
CA ASN A 51 -40.40 61.01 -52.44
C ASN A 51 -38.96 60.47 -52.38
N GLN A 52 -38.03 61.16 -51.70
CA GLN A 52 -36.67 60.67 -51.49
C GLN A 52 -36.62 59.45 -50.55
N GLU A 53 -37.44 59.39 -49.50
CA GLU A 53 -37.50 58.22 -48.61
C GLU A 53 -38.32 57.05 -49.19
N LEU A 54 -39.31 57.32 -50.04
CA LEU A 54 -39.92 56.26 -50.85
C LEU A 54 -38.88 55.63 -51.77
N ALA A 55 -38.01 56.43 -52.40
CA ALA A 55 -36.90 55.93 -53.19
C ALA A 55 -35.84 55.17 -52.36
N SER A 56 -35.55 55.60 -51.12
CA SER A 56 -34.60 54.90 -50.22
C SER A 56 -35.11 53.51 -49.82
N LEU A 57 -36.43 53.37 -49.68
CA LEU A 57 -37.15 52.11 -49.44
C LEU A 57 -37.47 51.32 -50.73
N GLY A 58 -37.03 51.78 -51.91
CA GLY A 58 -37.25 51.12 -53.19
C GLY A 58 -38.68 51.21 -53.75
N LEU A 59 -39.52 52.09 -53.20
CA LEU A 59 -40.89 52.31 -53.63
C LEU A 59 -41.00 53.32 -54.80
N PRO A 60 -42.07 53.25 -55.63
CA PRO A 60 -42.25 54.16 -56.76
C PRO A 60 -42.46 55.62 -56.33
N VAL A 61 -41.62 56.52 -56.86
CA VAL A 61 -41.76 57.98 -56.70
C VAL A 61 -42.84 58.49 -57.65
N CYS A 62 -44.05 58.66 -57.14
CA CYS A 62 -45.22 59.07 -57.93
C CYS A 62 -46.12 60.12 -57.25
N ILE A 63 -45.69 60.72 -56.12
CA ILE A 63 -46.48 61.76 -55.44
C ILE A 63 -46.14 63.12 -56.08
N GLU A 64 -47.05 63.60 -56.93
CA GLU A 64 -46.98 64.91 -57.58
C GLU A 64 -48.14 65.82 -57.12
N ALA A 65 -47.83 67.11 -56.93
CA ALA A 65 -48.84 68.15 -56.70
C ALA A 65 -49.43 68.61 -58.04
N SER A 66 -50.76 68.64 -58.16
CA SER A 66 -51.43 68.93 -59.43
C SER A 66 -51.68 70.43 -59.63
N SER A 67 -51.05 71.03 -60.65
CA SER A 67 -51.21 72.42 -61.10
C SER A 67 -50.60 73.50 -60.18
N PRO A 68 -49.98 74.58 -60.73
CA PRO A 68 -49.46 75.69 -59.93
C PRO A 68 -50.52 76.61 -59.30
N GLU A 69 -51.81 76.40 -59.60
CA GLU A 69 -52.90 77.32 -59.23
C GLU A 69 -53.84 76.77 -58.14
N GLY A 70 -53.53 75.62 -57.55
CA GLY A 70 -54.25 75.08 -56.39
C GLY A 70 -53.56 73.86 -55.79
N ALA A 71 -53.27 73.88 -54.49
CA ALA A 71 -52.41 72.92 -53.80
C ALA A 71 -53.04 71.52 -53.55
N ASN A 72 -53.68 70.95 -54.56
CA ASN A 72 -54.27 69.61 -54.48
C ASN A 72 -53.22 68.54 -54.78
N LEU A 73 -53.08 67.58 -53.86
CA LEU A 73 -52.26 66.38 -54.04
C LEU A 73 -53.06 65.28 -54.71
N ASN A 74 -52.44 64.54 -55.64
CA ASN A 74 -53.05 63.35 -56.20
C ASN A 74 -53.18 62.25 -55.12
N ALA A 75 -54.39 62.07 -54.59
CA ALA A 75 -54.63 61.16 -53.46
C ALA A 75 -54.31 59.69 -53.75
N VAL A 76 -54.41 59.24 -55.01
CA VAL A 76 -54.21 57.82 -55.38
C VAL A 76 -52.75 57.38 -55.22
N PRO A 77 -51.72 58.06 -55.79
CA PRO A 77 -50.32 57.78 -55.45
C PRO A 77 -50.00 57.84 -53.96
N VAL A 78 -50.55 58.82 -53.22
CA VAL A 78 -50.33 58.96 -51.77
C VAL A 78 -50.88 57.76 -51.01
N LEU A 79 -52.13 57.35 -51.27
CA LEU A 79 -52.76 56.21 -50.61
C LEU A 79 -52.05 54.89 -50.93
N ASN A 80 -51.60 54.71 -52.18
CA ASN A 80 -50.84 53.52 -52.58
C ASN A 80 -49.46 53.48 -51.91
N ALA A 81 -48.75 54.60 -51.83
CA ALA A 81 -47.46 54.69 -51.13
C ALA A 81 -47.62 54.43 -49.62
N VAL A 82 -48.64 55.01 -48.98
CA VAL A 82 -48.96 54.74 -47.57
C VAL A 82 -49.35 53.28 -47.34
N TYR A 83 -50.09 52.66 -48.28
CA TYR A 83 -50.43 51.24 -48.20
C TYR A 83 -49.18 50.35 -48.28
N GLU A 84 -48.27 50.57 -49.23
CA GLU A 84 -47.04 49.77 -49.31
C GLU A 84 -46.09 50.03 -48.13
N LEU A 85 -45.99 51.26 -47.61
CA LEU A 85 -45.28 51.55 -46.36
C LEU A 85 -45.86 50.77 -45.17
N LEU A 86 -47.19 50.70 -45.05
CA LEU A 86 -47.87 49.90 -44.02
C LEU A 86 -47.66 48.39 -44.21
N GLN A 87 -47.53 47.91 -45.46
CA GLN A 87 -47.25 46.51 -45.75
C GLN A 87 -45.77 46.16 -45.51
N ILE A 88 -44.83 47.04 -45.83
CA ILE A 88 -43.41 46.89 -45.47
C ILE A 88 -43.28 46.85 -43.95
N HIS A 89 -43.80 47.84 -43.23
CA HIS A 89 -43.75 47.88 -41.77
C HIS A 89 -44.34 46.61 -41.11
N ARG A 90 -45.44 46.05 -41.64
CA ARG A 90 -46.00 44.78 -41.17
C ARG A 90 -45.06 43.59 -41.39
N ARG A 91 -44.43 43.47 -42.56
CA ARG A 91 -43.44 42.41 -42.86
C ARG A 91 -42.20 42.56 -41.96
N ASP A 92 -41.70 43.78 -41.79
CA ASP A 92 -40.54 44.10 -40.96
C ASP A 92 -40.81 43.76 -39.50
N MET A 93 -41.98 44.12 -38.95
CA MET A 93 -42.37 43.74 -37.59
C MET A 93 -42.48 42.22 -37.43
N CYS A 94 -43.08 41.50 -38.39
CA CYS A 94 -43.13 40.03 -38.33
C CYS A 94 -41.73 39.39 -38.36
N THR A 95 -40.83 39.85 -39.23
CA THR A 95 -39.46 39.31 -39.30
C THR A 95 -38.61 39.69 -38.09
N LEU A 96 -38.83 40.87 -37.50
CA LEU A 96 -38.21 41.28 -36.22
C LEU A 96 -38.68 40.38 -35.08
N GLU A 97 -39.98 40.15 -34.94
CA GLU A 97 -40.54 39.20 -33.97
C GLU A 97 -39.97 37.78 -34.16
N GLU A 98 -39.81 37.31 -35.41
CA GLU A 98 -39.20 36.01 -35.72
C GLU A 98 -37.72 35.95 -35.30
N MET A 99 -36.95 37.00 -35.59
CA MET A 99 -35.56 37.11 -35.15
C MET A 99 -35.43 37.14 -33.61
N GLU A 100 -36.32 37.85 -32.91
CA GLU A 100 -36.36 37.86 -31.44
C GLU A 100 -36.70 36.48 -30.86
N LYS A 101 -37.71 35.79 -31.42
CA LYS A 101 -38.08 34.42 -31.02
C LYS A 101 -36.90 33.45 -31.26
N GLU A 102 -36.18 33.58 -32.36
CA GLU A 102 -34.97 32.81 -32.64
C GLU A 102 -33.79 33.16 -31.71
N GLN A 103 -33.62 34.45 -31.37
CA GLN A 103 -32.59 34.89 -30.43
C GLN A 103 -32.83 34.32 -29.03
N MET A 104 -34.08 34.31 -28.55
CA MET A 104 -34.45 33.75 -27.24
C MET A 104 -34.28 32.23 -27.18
N LYS A 105 -34.57 31.51 -28.27
CA LYS A 105 -34.22 30.08 -28.38
C LYS A 105 -32.71 29.88 -28.27
N LYS A 106 -31.93 30.65 -29.04
CA LYS A 106 -30.46 30.54 -29.07
C LYS A 106 -29.81 30.85 -27.73
N SER A 107 -30.29 31.86 -26.98
CA SER A 107 -29.81 32.11 -25.62
C SER A 107 -30.12 30.95 -24.68
N SER A 108 -31.37 30.43 -24.66
CA SER A 108 -31.71 29.29 -23.79
C SER A 108 -30.92 28.02 -24.10
N SER A 109 -30.56 27.80 -25.38
CA SER A 109 -29.69 26.69 -25.80
C SER A 109 -28.25 26.91 -25.35
N LEU A 110 -27.73 28.13 -25.47
CA LEU A 110 -26.40 28.51 -24.97
C LEU A 110 -26.32 28.34 -23.44
N ASP A 111 -27.33 28.77 -22.69
CA ASP A 111 -27.40 28.62 -21.24
C ASP A 111 -27.39 27.14 -20.82
N LEU A 112 -28.17 26.28 -21.51
CA LEU A 112 -28.18 24.83 -21.29
C LEU A 112 -26.82 24.19 -21.61
N ILE A 113 -26.18 24.58 -22.71
CA ILE A 113 -24.82 24.14 -23.08
C ILE A 113 -23.81 24.62 -22.03
N GLN A 114 -23.94 25.83 -21.49
CA GLN A 114 -23.05 26.36 -20.47
C GLN A 114 -23.21 25.62 -19.13
N MET A 115 -24.44 25.34 -18.69
CA MET A 115 -24.72 24.56 -17.47
C MET A 115 -24.26 23.10 -17.57
N THR A 116 -24.43 22.47 -18.74
CA THR A 116 -23.93 21.10 -18.96
C THR A 116 -22.40 21.07 -19.05
N ASN A 117 -21.78 22.09 -19.67
CA ASN A 117 -20.33 22.23 -19.74
C ASN A 117 -19.68 22.48 -18.36
N SER A 118 -20.30 23.26 -17.47
CA SER A 118 -19.82 23.41 -16.09
C SER A 118 -19.95 22.10 -15.31
N ARG A 119 -21.11 21.43 -15.36
CA ARG A 119 -21.30 20.13 -14.70
C ARG A 119 -20.27 19.07 -15.14
N LEU A 120 -19.93 19.04 -16.42
CA LEU A 120 -18.91 18.13 -16.96
C LEU A 120 -17.49 18.51 -16.51
N LYS A 121 -17.17 19.80 -16.37
CA LYS A 121 -15.90 20.26 -15.78
C LYS A 121 -15.79 19.87 -14.30
N ASP A 122 -16.85 20.02 -13.53
CA ASP A 122 -16.88 19.64 -12.11
C ASP A 122 -16.67 18.12 -11.95
N GLN A 123 -17.33 17.31 -12.78
CA GLN A 123 -17.14 15.85 -12.82
C GLN A 123 -15.72 15.45 -13.26
N LEU A 124 -15.13 16.13 -14.24
CA LEU A 124 -13.75 15.91 -14.65
C LEU A 124 -12.76 16.26 -13.52
N GLU A 125 -12.97 17.38 -12.82
CA GLU A 125 -12.10 17.79 -11.71
C GLU A 125 -12.21 16.83 -10.51
N LEU A 126 -13.41 16.33 -10.20
CA LEU A 126 -13.61 15.26 -9.23
C LEU A 126 -12.86 13.99 -9.62
N SER A 127 -13.01 13.51 -10.86
CA SER A 127 -12.31 12.32 -11.35
C SER A 127 -10.77 12.49 -11.34
N ILE A 128 -10.25 13.68 -11.64
CA ILE A 128 -8.82 14.00 -11.53
C ILE A 128 -8.36 13.93 -10.06
N ARG A 129 -9.12 14.49 -9.11
CA ARG A 129 -8.83 14.39 -7.67
C ARG A 129 -8.81 12.93 -7.21
N GLU A 130 -9.83 12.16 -7.55
CA GLU A 130 -9.94 10.73 -7.22
C GLU A 130 -8.77 9.92 -7.79
N LYS A 131 -8.45 10.11 -9.08
CA LYS A 131 -7.29 9.47 -9.74
C LYS A 131 -5.97 9.82 -9.04
N SER A 132 -5.79 11.07 -8.59
CA SER A 132 -4.60 11.46 -7.83
C SER A 132 -4.51 10.78 -6.46
N GLY A 133 -5.65 10.64 -5.77
CA GLY A 133 -5.74 9.93 -4.49
C GLY A 133 -5.43 8.44 -4.63
N LEU A 134 -6.04 7.78 -5.62
CA LEU A 134 -5.75 6.39 -5.96
C LEU A 134 -4.26 6.17 -6.25
N HIS A 135 -3.64 7.03 -7.06
CA HIS A 135 -2.22 6.90 -7.41
C HIS A 135 -1.29 7.08 -6.18
N GLU A 136 -1.62 7.95 -5.22
CA GLU A 136 -0.87 8.03 -3.97
C GLU A 136 -1.06 6.76 -3.10
N THR A 137 -2.27 6.20 -3.02
CA THR A 137 -2.47 4.92 -2.31
C THR A 137 -1.72 3.77 -2.98
N GLU A 138 -1.68 3.74 -4.32
CA GLU A 138 -0.90 2.79 -5.11
C GLU A 138 0.59 2.92 -4.80
N ARG A 139 1.14 4.14 -4.82
CA ARG A 139 2.54 4.43 -4.46
C ARG A 139 2.88 3.95 -3.04
N GLN A 140 1.98 4.15 -2.09
CA GLN A 140 2.15 3.65 -0.73
C GLN A 140 2.10 2.12 -0.64
N LEU A 141 1.23 1.44 -1.40
CA LEU A 141 1.18 -0.01 -1.48
C LEU A 141 2.44 -0.58 -2.15
N GLN A 142 2.93 0.03 -3.22
CA GLN A 142 4.22 -0.34 -3.85
C GLN A 142 5.39 -0.21 -2.86
N LEU A 143 5.42 0.84 -2.03
CA LEU A 143 6.45 1.03 -1.00
C LEU A 143 6.35 -0.02 0.12
N LYS A 144 5.13 -0.38 0.56
CA LYS A 144 4.90 -1.48 1.51
C LYS A 144 5.37 -2.82 0.92
N LEU A 145 5.04 -3.11 -0.34
CA LEU A 145 5.47 -4.33 -1.05
C LEU A 145 7.00 -4.42 -1.16
N LYS A 146 7.66 -3.34 -1.63
CA LYS A 146 9.14 -3.26 -1.71
C LYS A 146 9.81 -3.44 -0.33
N THR A 147 9.16 -3.02 0.75
CA THR A 147 9.63 -3.21 2.13
C THR A 147 9.48 -4.67 2.57
N LEU A 148 8.29 -5.26 2.41
CA LEU A 148 8.02 -6.67 2.74
C LEU A 148 8.90 -7.62 1.93
N GLN A 149 9.16 -7.32 0.65
CA GLN A 149 10.08 -8.07 -0.21
C GLN A 149 11.52 -8.06 0.33
N ARG A 150 11.97 -6.93 0.91
CA ARG A 150 13.29 -6.82 1.56
C ARG A 150 13.34 -7.63 2.85
N CYS A 151 12.31 -7.58 3.69
CA CYS A 151 12.19 -8.41 4.89
C CYS A 151 12.20 -9.91 4.54
N LEU A 152 11.35 -10.33 3.59
CA LEU A 152 11.30 -11.72 3.12
C LEU A 152 12.63 -12.20 2.53
N LYS A 153 13.43 -11.32 1.92
CA LYS A 153 14.79 -11.66 1.50
C LYS A 153 15.71 -11.88 2.73
N GLY A 154 15.70 -10.97 3.70
CA GLY A 154 16.49 -11.12 4.94
C GLY A 154 16.18 -12.42 5.68
N GLU A 155 14.91 -12.78 5.83
CA GLU A 155 14.49 -14.05 6.43
C GLU A 155 14.99 -15.27 5.63
N LYS A 156 14.95 -15.22 4.29
CA LYS A 156 15.50 -16.30 3.44
C LYS A 156 17.02 -16.43 3.57
N ASP A 157 17.73 -15.31 3.60
CA ASP A 157 19.19 -15.27 3.75
C ASP A 157 19.61 -15.81 5.13
N GLU A 158 18.87 -15.49 6.20
CA GLU A 158 19.11 -16.05 7.55
C GLU A 158 18.72 -17.53 7.65
N VAL A 159 17.59 -17.96 7.05
CA VAL A 159 17.22 -19.39 6.98
C VAL A 159 18.28 -20.20 6.24
N GLN A 160 18.84 -19.69 5.13
CA GLN A 160 19.94 -20.35 4.41
C GLN A 160 21.22 -20.43 5.26
N LYS A 161 21.54 -19.38 6.03
CA LYS A 161 22.64 -19.35 7.00
C LYS A 161 22.45 -20.37 8.13
N LEU A 162 21.24 -20.47 8.70
CA LEU A 162 20.89 -21.47 9.71
C LEU A 162 20.95 -22.90 9.15
N GLN A 163 20.48 -23.15 7.93
CA GLN A 163 20.60 -24.45 7.26
C GLN A 163 22.08 -24.84 7.07
N SER A 164 22.96 -23.91 6.71
CA SER A 164 24.41 -24.14 6.62
C SER A 164 25.03 -24.50 7.98
N ILE A 165 24.61 -23.82 9.07
CA ILE A 165 25.04 -24.13 10.45
C ILE A 165 24.54 -25.51 10.89
N ILE A 166 23.30 -25.89 10.53
CA ILE A 166 22.74 -27.22 10.83
C ILE A 166 23.49 -28.32 10.06
N ALA A 167 23.74 -28.13 8.76
CA ALA A 167 24.44 -29.11 7.92
C ALA A 167 25.89 -29.34 8.37
N SER A 168 26.61 -28.25 8.71
CA SER A 168 27.98 -28.34 9.23
C SER A 168 28.04 -29.02 10.61
N ARG A 169 27.10 -28.70 11.53
CA ARG A 169 26.96 -29.42 12.81
C ARG A 169 26.63 -30.91 12.62
N ALA A 170 25.73 -31.25 11.71
CA ALA A 170 25.39 -32.65 11.42
C ALA A 170 26.59 -33.44 10.89
N SER A 171 27.42 -32.82 10.03
CA SER A 171 28.68 -33.39 9.57
C SER A 171 29.68 -33.61 10.73
N GLN A 172 29.84 -32.60 11.60
CA GLN A 172 30.69 -32.70 12.79
C GLN A 172 30.24 -33.83 13.73
N TYR A 173 28.94 -33.90 14.07
CA TYR A 173 28.41 -34.98 14.91
C TYR A 173 28.56 -36.36 14.25
N SER A 174 28.37 -36.47 12.93
CA SER A 174 28.62 -37.74 12.21
C SER A 174 30.09 -38.17 12.31
N HIS A 175 31.03 -37.23 12.17
CA HIS A 175 32.45 -37.51 12.33
C HIS A 175 32.81 -37.92 13.76
N ASP A 176 32.32 -37.18 14.76
CA ASP A 176 32.63 -37.41 16.16
C ASP A 176 32.00 -38.70 16.71
N ALA A 177 30.77 -39.04 16.28
CA ALA A 177 30.15 -40.34 16.53
C ALA A 177 30.99 -41.48 15.93
N LYS A 178 31.41 -41.37 14.67
CA LYS A 178 32.32 -42.35 14.03
C LYS A 178 33.70 -42.41 14.71
N ARG A 179 34.18 -41.35 15.38
CA ARG A 179 35.39 -41.43 16.21
C ARG A 179 35.13 -42.28 17.46
N LYS A 180 34.04 -41.98 18.18
CA LYS A 180 33.65 -42.70 19.41
C LYS A 180 33.30 -44.16 19.17
N GLU A 181 32.68 -44.48 18.05
CA GLU A 181 32.42 -45.86 17.60
C GLU A 181 33.72 -46.65 17.44
N ARG A 182 34.73 -46.08 16.75
CA ARG A 182 36.05 -46.72 16.59
C ARG A 182 36.83 -46.83 17.90
N GLU A 183 36.68 -45.87 18.82
CA GLU A 183 37.24 -45.96 20.18
C GLU A 183 36.56 -47.11 20.97
N ALA A 184 35.24 -47.20 20.93
CA ALA A 184 34.47 -48.27 21.57
C ALA A 184 34.77 -49.65 20.97
N ALA A 185 34.95 -49.76 19.66
CA ALA A 185 35.36 -50.99 18.99
C ALA A 185 36.74 -51.47 19.49
N LYS A 186 37.74 -50.58 19.55
CA LYS A 186 39.07 -50.89 20.09
C LYS A 186 39.04 -51.27 21.57
N LEU A 187 38.13 -50.71 22.37
CA LEU A 187 37.94 -51.09 23.77
C LEU A 187 37.28 -52.48 23.90
N LYS A 188 36.29 -52.80 23.06
CA LYS A 188 35.69 -54.14 22.98
C LYS A 188 36.72 -55.19 22.55
N GLU A 189 37.52 -54.90 21.53
CA GLU A 189 38.60 -55.76 21.02
C GLU A 189 39.62 -56.10 22.14
N ARG A 190 40.12 -55.08 22.84
CA ARG A 190 41.01 -55.25 24.01
C ARG A 190 40.38 -56.08 25.12
N LEU A 191 39.09 -55.88 25.39
CA LEU A 191 38.36 -56.68 26.40
C LEU A 191 38.24 -58.14 25.97
N SER A 192 37.92 -58.42 24.70
CA SER A 192 37.91 -59.80 24.18
C SER A 192 39.28 -60.45 24.23
N GLN A 193 40.37 -59.73 23.90
CA GLN A 193 41.73 -60.26 24.02
C GLN A 193 42.05 -60.62 25.48
N LEU A 194 41.76 -59.74 26.44
CA LEU A 194 41.96 -60.01 27.87
C LEU A 194 41.11 -61.19 28.42
N LEU A 195 40.01 -61.54 27.77
CA LEU A 195 39.20 -62.73 28.09
C LEU A 195 39.80 -64.00 27.47
N ILE A 196 40.37 -63.93 26.27
CA ILE A 196 41.07 -65.03 25.60
C ILE A 196 42.40 -65.34 26.33
N ASP A 197 43.21 -64.33 26.61
CA ASP A 197 44.48 -64.42 27.36
C ASP A 197 44.32 -65.05 28.75
N ARG A 198 43.12 -64.94 29.35
CA ARG A 198 42.75 -65.59 30.62
C ARG A 198 42.29 -67.03 30.46
N LYS A 199 41.76 -67.40 29.29
CA LYS A 199 41.24 -68.75 28.99
C LYS A 199 42.35 -69.72 28.60
N ASP A 200 43.33 -69.24 27.83
CA ASP A 200 44.44 -70.07 27.35
C ASP A 200 45.53 -70.30 28.42
N LYS A 201 45.55 -69.47 29.48
CA LYS A 201 46.36 -69.69 30.70
C LYS A 201 45.74 -70.74 31.62
N LYS A 202 45.68 -71.99 31.16
CA LYS A 202 45.58 -73.14 32.06
C LYS A 202 46.90 -73.33 32.82
N LEU A 203 46.99 -72.78 34.04
CA LEU A 203 47.65 -73.45 35.18
C LEU A 203 47.45 -72.70 36.51
N ASP A 204 47.45 -73.50 37.58
CA ASP A 204 47.36 -73.22 39.03
C ASP A 204 46.16 -72.41 39.58
N GLY A 205 45.60 -72.95 40.67
CA GLY A 205 44.38 -72.48 41.31
C GLY A 205 44.65 -71.64 42.54
N LYS A 206 45.07 -70.38 42.37
CA LYS A 206 45.05 -69.38 43.45
C LYS A 206 44.23 -68.15 43.08
N ARG A 207 43.29 -67.82 43.98
CA ARG A 207 42.30 -66.74 43.83
C ARG A 207 42.98 -65.37 43.96
N SER A 208 43.58 -64.89 42.88
CA SER A 208 44.04 -63.50 42.74
C SER A 208 42.83 -62.55 42.74
N GLN A 209 42.36 -62.23 43.94
CA GLN A 209 41.13 -61.49 44.21
C GLN A 209 41.34 -59.99 44.00
N TRP A 210 41.43 -59.58 42.72
CA TRP A 210 41.46 -58.19 42.29
C TRP A 210 40.35 -57.40 43.00
N ARG A 211 40.71 -56.45 43.87
CA ARG A 211 39.75 -55.64 44.65
C ARG A 211 39.11 -54.53 43.82
N THR A 212 38.62 -54.89 42.63
CA THR A 212 37.91 -54.00 41.71
C THR A 212 36.40 -54.20 41.84
N THR A 213 35.93 -55.45 41.89
CA THR A 213 34.50 -55.76 42.15
C THR A 213 34.05 -55.24 43.51
N LYS A 214 34.90 -55.27 44.55
CA LYS A 214 34.54 -54.69 45.86
C LYS A 214 34.52 -53.15 45.84
N ALA A 215 35.14 -52.48 44.87
CA ALA A 215 35.04 -51.03 44.73
C ALA A 215 33.78 -50.64 43.95
N THR A 216 33.50 -51.30 42.82
CA THR A 216 32.28 -51.02 42.04
C THR A 216 31.02 -51.48 42.76
N ALA A 217 31.00 -52.68 43.35
CA ALA A 217 29.85 -53.16 44.13
C ALA A 217 29.74 -52.51 45.53
N SER A 218 30.79 -51.84 46.03
CA SER A 218 30.60 -50.87 47.13
C SER A 218 29.90 -49.65 46.55
N HIS A 219 30.48 -48.94 45.57
CA HIS A 219 29.88 -47.70 45.06
C HIS A 219 28.44 -47.87 44.53
N GLU A 220 28.14 -48.98 43.86
CA GLU A 220 26.80 -49.37 43.40
C GLU A 220 25.89 -49.76 44.58
N GLY A 221 26.40 -50.49 45.58
CA GLY A 221 25.67 -50.78 46.82
C GLY A 221 25.43 -49.55 47.70
N ASP A 222 26.37 -48.60 47.71
CA ASP A 222 26.32 -47.31 48.40
C ASP A 222 25.38 -46.35 47.65
N MET A 223 25.30 -46.43 46.33
CA MET A 223 24.31 -45.75 45.48
C MET A 223 22.91 -46.33 45.70
N TYR A 224 22.74 -47.65 45.71
CA TYR A 224 21.46 -48.29 46.05
C TYR A 224 21.06 -47.97 47.50
N LYS A 225 22.01 -47.95 48.43
CA LYS A 225 21.77 -47.55 49.82
C LYS A 225 21.38 -46.08 49.94
N PHE A 226 22.03 -45.18 49.21
CA PHE A 226 21.67 -43.76 49.18
C PHE A 226 20.25 -43.57 48.60
N LEU A 227 19.95 -44.23 47.48
CA LEU A 227 18.62 -44.20 46.87
C LEU A 227 17.54 -44.80 47.79
N LEU A 228 17.86 -45.88 48.51
CA LEU A 228 16.99 -46.45 49.54
C LEU A 228 16.81 -45.52 50.75
N CYS A 229 17.86 -44.82 51.21
CA CYS A 229 17.73 -43.78 52.24
C CYS A 229 16.82 -42.64 51.78
N ASP A 230 16.98 -42.16 50.55
CA ASP A 230 16.17 -41.07 49.97
C ASP A 230 14.69 -41.49 49.82
N TYR A 231 14.44 -42.72 49.35
CA TYR A 231 13.09 -43.31 49.36
C TYR A 231 12.54 -43.54 50.78
N GLU A 232 13.35 -43.98 51.73
CA GLU A 232 12.95 -44.14 53.12
C GLU A 232 12.63 -42.79 53.78
N GLU A 233 13.40 -41.74 53.50
CA GLU A 233 13.17 -40.37 54.02
C GLU A 233 11.93 -39.74 53.38
N SER A 234 11.75 -39.93 52.07
CA SER A 234 10.50 -39.58 51.37
C SER A 234 9.29 -40.34 51.96
N GLN A 235 9.43 -41.65 52.23
CA GLN A 235 8.38 -42.45 52.86
C GLN A 235 8.10 -42.02 54.31
N LYS A 236 9.14 -41.71 55.11
CA LYS A 236 8.99 -41.19 56.48
C LYS A 236 8.28 -39.82 56.46
N SER A 237 8.66 -38.94 55.54
CA SER A 237 8.01 -37.64 55.32
C SER A 237 6.54 -37.81 54.94
N LEU A 238 6.22 -38.64 53.94
CA LEU A 238 4.85 -38.95 53.54
C LEU A 238 4.02 -39.60 54.66
N VAL A 239 4.63 -40.45 55.51
CA VAL A 239 3.94 -41.03 56.68
C VAL A 239 3.66 -39.99 57.76
N LEU A 240 4.59 -39.04 58.00
CA LEU A 240 4.37 -37.92 58.91
C LEU A 240 3.29 -36.97 58.37
N GLU A 241 3.37 -36.54 57.11
CA GLU A 241 2.34 -35.73 56.45
C GLU A 241 0.99 -36.44 56.48
N ASN A 242 0.92 -37.73 56.16
CA ASN A 242 -0.33 -38.49 56.20
C ASN A 242 -0.87 -38.63 57.64
N ALA A 243 -0.01 -38.69 58.65
CA ALA A 243 -0.41 -38.65 60.06
C ALA A 243 -0.90 -37.25 60.47
N GLU A 244 -0.33 -36.17 59.93
CA GLU A 244 -0.77 -34.80 60.17
C GLU A 244 -2.08 -34.48 59.46
N LEU A 245 -2.24 -34.87 58.19
CA LEU A 245 -3.52 -34.83 57.48
C LEU A 245 -4.60 -35.64 58.21
N LYS A 246 -4.25 -36.79 58.80
CA LYS A 246 -5.16 -37.55 59.69
C LYS A 246 -5.48 -36.81 60.99
N LYS A 247 -4.52 -36.14 61.64
CA LYS A 247 -4.78 -35.28 62.81
C LYS A 247 -5.72 -34.13 62.44
N VAL A 248 -5.45 -33.41 61.34
CA VAL A 248 -6.29 -32.32 60.82
C VAL A 248 -7.69 -32.82 60.48
N LEU A 249 -7.83 -33.97 59.82
CA LEU A 249 -9.13 -34.54 59.48
C LEU A 249 -9.92 -34.98 60.73
N GLN A 250 -9.26 -35.57 61.74
CA GLN A 250 -9.91 -35.91 63.01
C GLN A 250 -10.24 -34.67 63.85
N GLN A 251 -9.40 -33.62 63.81
CA GLN A 251 -9.66 -32.35 64.47
C GLN A 251 -10.83 -31.62 63.81
N MET A 252 -10.86 -31.54 62.48
CA MET A 252 -11.99 -30.97 61.72
C MET A 252 -13.27 -31.79 61.94
N LYS A 253 -13.18 -33.13 62.01
CA LYS A 253 -14.31 -33.98 62.42
C LYS A 253 -14.77 -33.68 63.85
N LYS A 254 -13.85 -33.47 64.80
CA LYS A 254 -14.16 -33.12 66.19
C LYS A 254 -14.78 -31.73 66.31
N GLU A 255 -14.31 -30.76 65.53
CA GLU A 255 -14.86 -29.41 65.44
C GLU A 255 -16.24 -29.41 64.80
N MET A 256 -16.43 -30.10 63.66
CA MET A 256 -17.76 -30.31 63.07
C MET A 256 -18.70 -31.01 64.06
N MET A 257 -18.23 -32.04 64.77
CA MET A 257 -19.01 -32.71 65.82
C MET A 257 -19.36 -31.76 66.97
N HIS A 258 -18.44 -30.88 67.40
CA HIS A 258 -18.69 -29.87 68.43
C HIS A 258 -19.66 -28.76 67.97
N ILE A 259 -19.62 -28.38 66.69
CA ILE A 259 -20.53 -27.38 66.09
C ILE A 259 -21.92 -27.97 65.86
N LEU A 260 -22.02 -29.26 65.53
CA LEU A 260 -23.28 -29.97 65.27
C LEU A 260 -23.87 -30.67 66.51
N SER A 261 -23.14 -30.76 67.62
CA SER A 261 -23.67 -31.27 68.89
C SER A 261 -24.59 -30.21 69.51
N PRO A 262 -25.85 -30.53 69.82
CA PRO A 262 -26.74 -29.58 70.48
C PRO A 262 -26.28 -29.30 71.92
N CYS A 263 -25.52 -28.22 72.12
CA CYS A 263 -25.25 -27.68 73.45
C CYS A 263 -26.56 -27.09 73.98
N GLN A 264 -27.31 -27.85 74.79
CA GLN A 264 -28.58 -27.38 75.36
C GLN A 264 -28.35 -26.15 76.25
N PRO A 265 -29.02 -25.01 75.97
CA PRO A 265 -29.02 -23.88 76.89
C PRO A 265 -29.98 -24.20 78.06
N SER A 266 -29.46 -24.80 79.13
CA SER A 266 -30.21 -24.96 80.38
C SER A 266 -30.35 -23.59 81.07
N ALA A 267 -31.41 -22.87 80.69
CA ALA A 267 -31.67 -21.48 81.12
C ALA A 267 -33.14 -21.26 81.53
N ARG A 268 -33.54 -21.96 82.61
CA ARG A 268 -34.37 -21.44 83.72
C ARG A 268 -35.76 -20.83 83.37
N GLY A 269 -36.85 -21.54 83.70
CA GLY A 269 -38.21 -20.95 83.62
C GLY A 269 -39.41 -21.83 84.06
N ALA A 270 -39.53 -22.08 85.37
CA ALA A 270 -40.72 -22.51 86.15
C ALA A 270 -42.00 -23.07 85.48
N THR A 271 -42.41 -24.27 85.91
CA THR A 271 -43.80 -24.60 86.35
C THR A 271 -43.81 -25.84 87.26
N ALA A 272 -44.56 -25.77 88.37
CA ALA A 272 -45.14 -26.85 89.19
C ALA A 272 -44.24 -27.98 89.79
N ASP A 273 -44.29 -28.02 91.13
CA ASP A 273 -44.41 -29.18 92.04
C ASP A 273 -43.24 -30.15 92.37
N GLU A 274 -43.05 -30.26 93.70
CA GLU A 274 -42.56 -31.37 94.55
C GLU A 274 -41.05 -31.81 94.63
N GLU A 275 -40.46 -31.47 95.80
CA GLU A 275 -39.60 -32.27 96.69
C GLU A 275 -38.06 -32.50 96.48
N GLN A 276 -37.29 -31.84 97.37
CA GLN A 276 -36.30 -32.42 98.33
C GLN A 276 -34.80 -32.70 97.97
N ALA A 277 -33.89 -31.91 98.61
CA ALA A 277 -32.47 -32.20 98.99
C ALA A 277 -31.43 -32.55 97.86
N GLU A 278 -30.09 -32.44 97.95
CA GLU A 278 -29.03 -31.95 98.87
C GLU A 278 -27.71 -31.78 98.02
N SER A 279 -26.52 -31.28 98.39
CA SER A 279 -25.86 -30.75 99.61
C SER A 279 -24.64 -29.86 99.20
N ASP A 280 -24.07 -29.12 100.15
CA ASP A 280 -22.78 -28.37 100.15
C ASP A 280 -21.52 -29.27 100.03
N GLU A 281 -20.24 -28.85 99.86
CA GLU A 281 -19.50 -27.60 99.44
C GLU A 281 -18.02 -28.02 99.20
N ASP A 282 -17.35 -27.64 98.10
CA ASP A 282 -15.88 -27.36 98.01
C ASP A 282 -15.41 -27.02 96.56
N GLU A 283 -15.14 -25.75 96.23
CA GLU A 283 -14.25 -25.29 95.14
C GLU A 283 -14.13 -23.75 95.19
N LYS A 284 -13.06 -23.20 95.79
CA LYS A 284 -12.89 -21.73 95.92
C LYS A 284 -11.48 -21.16 95.80
N THR A 285 -10.49 -22.01 95.52
CA THR A 285 -9.08 -21.61 95.31
C THR A 285 -8.59 -21.92 93.88
N ARG A 286 -9.45 -22.45 93.02
CA ARG A 286 -9.14 -22.82 91.63
C ARG A 286 -9.53 -21.75 90.62
N ASP A 287 -10.52 -20.91 90.93
CA ASP A 287 -11.10 -19.98 89.94
C ASP A 287 -10.15 -18.86 89.52
N SER A 288 -9.36 -18.23 90.41
CA SER A 288 -8.53 -17.08 90.00
C SER A 288 -7.48 -17.39 88.92
N SER A 289 -6.99 -18.65 88.85
CA SER A 289 -6.11 -19.12 87.75
C SER A 289 -6.88 -19.70 86.56
N ARG A 290 -8.15 -20.07 86.74
CA ARG A 290 -9.08 -20.25 85.61
C ARG A 290 -9.37 -18.91 84.97
N ASP A 291 -9.87 -17.92 85.70
CA ASP A 291 -10.28 -16.58 85.23
C ASP A 291 -9.22 -15.90 84.35
N THR A 292 -7.94 -15.97 84.72
CA THR A 292 -6.85 -15.37 83.92
C THR A 292 -6.48 -16.17 82.67
N LEU A 293 -6.62 -17.50 82.72
CA LEU A 293 -6.53 -18.36 81.52
C LEU A 293 -7.79 -18.23 80.65
N ASP A 294 -8.96 -18.02 81.24
CA ASP A 294 -10.23 -17.93 80.55
C ASP A 294 -10.38 -16.54 79.91
N GLN A 295 -9.90 -15.45 80.53
CA GLN A 295 -9.75 -14.14 79.86
C GLN A 295 -8.78 -14.21 78.67
N SER A 296 -7.69 -14.98 78.78
CA SER A 296 -6.78 -15.24 77.66
C SER A 296 -7.44 -16.09 76.57
N CYS A 297 -8.24 -17.09 76.97
CA CYS A 297 -9.05 -17.94 76.10
C CYS A 297 -10.16 -17.14 75.41
N GLU A 298 -10.84 -16.24 76.11
CA GLU A 298 -11.86 -15.33 75.61
C GLU A 298 -11.24 -14.34 74.63
N HIS A 299 -10.08 -13.75 74.93
CA HIS A 299 -9.39 -12.90 73.96
C HIS A 299 -8.98 -13.69 72.71
N ALA A 300 -8.45 -14.91 72.86
CA ALA A 300 -8.13 -15.78 71.71
C ALA A 300 -9.38 -16.21 70.92
N ARG A 301 -10.49 -16.53 71.61
CA ARG A 301 -11.80 -16.83 71.03
C ARG A 301 -12.40 -15.62 70.35
N GLU A 302 -12.22 -14.41 70.88
CA GLU A 302 -12.70 -13.17 70.27
C GLU A 302 -11.86 -12.78 69.06
N GLN A 303 -10.53 -12.90 69.12
CA GLN A 303 -9.64 -12.73 67.96
C GLN A 303 -9.97 -13.74 66.85
N LEU A 304 -10.16 -15.02 67.20
CA LEU A 304 -10.60 -16.06 66.26
C LEU A 304 -12.00 -15.76 65.71
N THR A 305 -12.95 -15.36 66.57
CA THR A 305 -14.32 -15.00 66.16
C THR A 305 -14.33 -13.77 65.26
N ASN A 306 -13.47 -12.78 65.52
CA ASN A 306 -13.35 -11.57 64.71
C ASN A 306 -12.62 -11.84 63.38
N SER A 307 -11.65 -12.76 63.38
CA SER A 307 -11.05 -13.32 62.16
C SER A 307 -12.09 -14.08 61.33
N ILE A 308 -12.88 -14.97 61.93
CA ILE A 308 -13.98 -15.69 61.27
C ILE A 308 -15.05 -14.70 60.78
N ARG A 309 -15.45 -13.69 61.57
CA ARG A 309 -16.36 -12.60 61.13
C ARG A 309 -15.77 -11.75 60.01
N LEU A 310 -14.44 -11.63 59.90
CA LEU A 310 -13.77 -10.92 58.80
C LEU A 310 -13.68 -11.78 57.54
N GLN A 311 -13.34 -13.08 57.66
CA GLN A 311 -13.35 -14.02 56.56
C GLN A 311 -14.78 -14.30 56.07
N TRP A 312 -15.77 -14.35 56.96
CA TRP A 312 -17.19 -14.42 56.62
C TRP A 312 -17.70 -13.15 55.97
N ARG A 313 -17.19 -11.96 56.33
CA ARG A 313 -17.44 -10.73 55.55
C ARG A 313 -16.73 -10.75 54.20
N LYS A 314 -15.50 -11.22 54.09
CA LYS A 314 -14.81 -11.39 52.80
C LYS A 314 -15.54 -12.40 51.90
N LEU A 315 -16.00 -13.52 52.46
CA LEU A 315 -16.75 -14.55 51.78
C LEU A 315 -18.16 -14.06 51.43
N ARG A 316 -18.89 -13.41 52.35
CA ARG A 316 -20.17 -12.73 52.02
C ARG A 316 -19.94 -11.73 50.91
N ASN A 317 -18.99 -10.80 51.02
CA ASN A 317 -18.74 -9.80 49.98
C ASN A 317 -18.22 -10.43 48.67
N HIS A 318 -17.67 -11.65 48.69
CA HIS A 318 -17.29 -12.39 47.48
C HIS A 318 -18.47 -13.16 46.88
N VAL A 319 -19.31 -13.80 47.70
CA VAL A 319 -20.56 -14.45 47.30
C VAL A 319 -21.54 -13.40 46.80
N GLU A 320 -21.69 -12.26 47.48
CA GLU A 320 -22.44 -11.08 47.06
C GLU A 320 -21.83 -10.44 45.81
N LYS A 321 -20.52 -10.49 45.59
CA LYS A 321 -19.93 -10.13 44.29
C LYS A 321 -20.22 -11.18 43.22
N LEU A 322 -20.19 -12.46 43.54
CA LEU A 322 -20.54 -13.56 42.64
C LEU A 322 -22.05 -13.63 42.38
N ASP A 323 -22.87 -13.07 43.25
CA ASP A 323 -24.34 -13.01 43.20
C ASP A 323 -24.79 -11.72 42.53
N ASN A 324 -24.09 -10.60 42.73
CA ASN A 324 -24.21 -9.44 41.85
C ASN A 324 -23.63 -9.73 40.46
N GLN A 325 -22.58 -10.56 40.33
CA GLN A 325 -22.02 -10.97 39.04
C GLN A 325 -22.88 -12.07 38.39
N ALA A 326 -23.45 -12.99 39.16
CA ALA A 326 -24.43 -13.96 38.66
C ALA A 326 -25.77 -13.30 38.38
N SER A 327 -26.16 -12.23 39.10
CA SER A 327 -27.31 -11.37 38.78
C SER A 327 -26.98 -10.32 37.71
N GLN A 328 -25.71 -10.09 37.38
CA GLN A 328 -25.28 -9.33 36.20
C GLN A 328 -25.10 -10.25 34.97
N VAL A 329 -24.90 -11.55 35.19
CA VAL A 329 -25.04 -12.61 34.16
C VAL A 329 -26.51 -12.97 33.97
N LEU A 330 -27.33 -12.99 35.03
CA LEU A 330 -28.78 -13.19 34.96
C LEU A 330 -29.44 -11.93 34.42
N HIS A 331 -29.04 -10.72 34.82
CA HIS A 331 -29.34 -9.49 34.07
C HIS A 331 -28.53 -9.34 32.77
N GLN A 332 -27.64 -10.25 32.37
CA GLN A 332 -27.24 -10.39 30.96
C GLN A 332 -28.03 -11.50 30.24
N MET A 333 -28.85 -12.27 30.96
CA MET A 333 -29.82 -13.24 30.44
C MET A 333 -31.25 -12.66 30.40
N GLU A 334 -31.52 -11.64 31.21
CA GLU A 334 -32.78 -10.91 31.40
C GLU A 334 -32.65 -9.41 31.08
N SER A 335 -31.43 -8.87 30.97
CA SER A 335 -31.12 -7.75 30.04
C SER A 335 -30.51 -8.24 28.73
N ASN A 336 -30.39 -9.56 28.53
CA ASN A 336 -30.95 -10.16 27.31
C ASN A 336 -32.50 -10.15 27.38
N LYS A 337 -33.07 -9.01 27.80
CA LYS A 337 -34.25 -8.38 27.20
C LYS A 337 -33.95 -7.77 25.82
N ASP A 338 -32.77 -8.08 25.28
CA ASP A 338 -32.59 -8.39 23.85
C ASP A 338 -33.39 -9.65 23.42
N MET A 339 -33.92 -10.46 24.35
CA MET A 339 -35.33 -10.91 24.22
C MET A 339 -36.23 -9.69 24.41
N ILE A 340 -36.33 -8.95 23.32
CA ILE A 340 -37.39 -7.97 23.10
C ILE A 340 -38.72 -8.69 23.45
N PRO A 341 -39.71 -8.06 24.12
CA PRO A 341 -40.97 -8.72 24.48
C PRO A 341 -41.57 -9.50 23.30
N PHE A 342 -42.26 -10.63 23.52
CA PHE A 342 -42.74 -11.45 22.39
C PHE A 342 -43.55 -10.62 21.38
N GLU A 343 -44.49 -9.80 21.87
CA GLU A 343 -45.14 -8.73 21.10
C GLU A 343 -44.15 -7.85 20.33
N THR A 344 -43.11 -7.30 20.97
CA THR A 344 -42.20 -6.35 20.31
C THR A 344 -41.14 -7.01 19.40
N HIS A 345 -40.82 -8.29 19.60
CA HIS A 345 -40.11 -9.14 18.63
C HIS A 345 -41.01 -9.47 17.44
N GLN A 346 -42.32 -9.68 17.67
CA GLN A 346 -43.30 -9.84 16.61
C GLN A 346 -43.50 -8.52 15.85
N ASP A 347 -43.64 -7.39 16.54
CA ASP A 347 -43.67 -6.04 15.95
C ASP A 347 -42.39 -5.79 15.14
N GLU A 348 -41.23 -6.30 15.57
CA GLU A 348 -39.98 -6.18 14.82
C GLU A 348 -39.92 -7.10 13.60
N MET A 349 -40.41 -8.33 13.71
CA MET A 349 -40.61 -9.19 12.54
C MET A 349 -41.63 -8.59 11.57
N GLU A 350 -42.67 -7.92 12.06
CA GLU A 350 -43.66 -7.23 11.25
C GLU A 350 -43.08 -5.96 10.62
N ARG A 351 -42.30 -5.14 11.36
CA ARG A 351 -41.50 -4.03 10.78
C ARG A 351 -40.57 -4.54 9.68
N MET A 352 -39.74 -5.55 9.95
CA MET A 352 -38.86 -6.16 8.96
C MET A 352 -39.63 -6.75 7.76
N ARG A 353 -40.84 -7.32 7.96
CA ARG A 353 -41.68 -7.77 6.84
C ARG A 353 -42.18 -6.60 5.99
N HIS A 354 -42.60 -5.49 6.60
CA HIS A 354 -42.99 -4.28 5.89
C HIS A 354 -41.79 -3.62 5.18
N GLU A 355 -40.63 -3.57 5.80
CA GLU A 355 -39.38 -3.06 5.21
C GLU A 355 -38.93 -3.95 4.04
N VAL A 356 -38.88 -5.27 4.20
CA VAL A 356 -38.58 -6.22 3.11
C VAL A 356 -39.62 -6.12 1.99
N GLN A 357 -40.89 -5.85 2.30
CA GLN A 357 -41.93 -5.64 1.30
C GLN A 357 -41.75 -4.31 0.54
N GLN A 358 -41.45 -3.21 1.24
CA GLN A 358 -41.09 -1.93 0.63
C GLN A 358 -39.80 -2.05 -0.21
N CYS A 359 -38.80 -2.81 0.24
CA CYS A 359 -37.60 -3.10 -0.55
C CYS A 359 -37.93 -3.92 -1.80
N LYS A 360 -38.85 -4.89 -1.74
CA LYS A 360 -39.32 -5.62 -2.94
C LYS A 360 -40.07 -4.71 -3.90
N GLU A 361 -40.95 -3.85 -3.39
CA GLU A 361 -41.71 -2.89 -4.21
C GLU A 361 -40.78 -1.83 -4.83
N PHE A 362 -39.76 -1.38 -4.11
CA PHE A 362 -38.72 -0.49 -4.61
C PHE A 362 -37.83 -1.18 -5.65
N ILE A 363 -37.40 -2.44 -5.43
CA ILE A 363 -36.67 -3.24 -6.42
C ILE A 363 -37.52 -3.47 -7.67
N HIS A 364 -38.82 -3.75 -7.51
CA HIS A 364 -39.75 -3.91 -8.63
C HIS A 364 -39.96 -2.60 -9.40
N ALA A 365 -40.09 -1.46 -8.70
CA ALA A 365 -40.16 -0.14 -9.33
C ALA A 365 -38.84 0.25 -10.03
N GLN A 366 -37.68 -0.10 -9.44
CA GLN A 366 -36.38 0.05 -10.08
C GLN A 366 -36.25 -0.85 -11.32
N GLN A 367 -36.71 -2.11 -11.27
CA GLN A 367 -36.73 -3.02 -12.41
C GLN A 367 -37.68 -2.52 -13.51
N GLN A 368 -38.86 -2.01 -13.16
CA GLN A 368 -39.77 -1.38 -14.12
C GLN A 368 -39.17 -0.12 -14.73
N LEU A 369 -38.49 0.73 -13.96
CA LEU A 369 -37.79 1.91 -14.47
C LEU A 369 -36.60 1.53 -15.36
N LEU A 370 -35.81 0.52 -14.99
CA LEU A 370 -34.70 0.02 -15.78
C LEU A 370 -35.19 -0.62 -17.09
N GLN A 371 -36.25 -1.42 -17.02
CA GLN A 371 -36.90 -2.00 -18.20
C GLN A 371 -37.54 -0.90 -19.06
N GLN A 372 -38.09 0.16 -18.45
CA GLN A 372 -38.56 1.34 -19.18
C GLN A 372 -37.39 2.04 -19.89
N GLN A 373 -36.26 2.28 -19.22
CA GLN A 373 -35.03 2.86 -19.79
C GLN A 373 -34.43 2.00 -20.92
N LEU A 374 -34.57 0.67 -20.87
CA LEU A 374 -34.15 -0.25 -21.92
C LEU A 374 -35.17 -0.36 -23.07
N SER A 375 -36.44 -0.03 -22.81
CA SER A 375 -37.53 -0.02 -23.81
C SER A 375 -37.75 1.33 -24.48
N THR A 376 -37.35 2.44 -23.83
CA THR A 376 -37.05 3.68 -24.53
C THR A 376 -35.83 3.40 -25.40
N SER A 377 -36.04 3.30 -26.71
CA SER A 377 -34.98 3.14 -27.68
C SER A 377 -33.91 4.21 -27.43
N PHE A 378 -32.71 3.78 -27.04
CA PHE A 378 -31.53 4.63 -27.11
C PHE A 378 -31.46 5.14 -28.55
N ASP A 379 -31.42 6.46 -28.72
CA ASP A 379 -31.38 7.06 -30.05
C ASP A 379 -30.11 6.58 -30.75
N ASP A 380 -30.23 6.15 -32.00
CA ASP A 380 -29.19 5.34 -32.67
C ASP A 380 -27.87 6.14 -32.81
N GLU A 381 -27.99 7.46 -32.93
CA GLU A 381 -26.88 8.42 -32.86
C GLU A 381 -26.10 8.35 -31.54
N THR A 382 -26.78 8.17 -30.40
CA THR A 382 -26.13 8.08 -29.08
C THR A 382 -25.36 6.77 -28.90
N ALA A 383 -25.90 5.66 -29.42
CA ALA A 383 -25.22 4.38 -29.45
C ALA A 383 -23.98 4.44 -30.36
N ALA A 384 -24.11 5.05 -31.55
CA ALA A 384 -23.01 5.27 -32.47
C ALA A 384 -21.89 6.14 -31.87
N LEU A 385 -22.23 7.22 -31.15
CA LEU A 385 -21.27 8.12 -30.52
C LEU A 385 -20.44 7.41 -29.43
N LEU A 386 -21.07 6.58 -28.60
CA LEU A 386 -20.37 5.79 -27.58
C LEU A 386 -19.44 4.72 -28.22
N TYR A 387 -19.87 4.12 -29.34
CA TYR A 387 -19.07 3.15 -30.08
C TYR A 387 -17.86 3.80 -30.79
N ASP A 388 -18.02 5.00 -31.36
CA ASP A 388 -16.92 5.78 -31.94
C ASP A 388 -15.90 6.18 -30.85
N CYS A 389 -16.36 6.64 -29.68
CA CYS A 389 -15.47 6.92 -28.54
C CYS A 389 -14.67 5.68 -28.09
N TYR A 390 -15.31 4.52 -27.92
CA TYR A 390 -14.63 3.29 -27.51
C TYR A 390 -13.61 2.82 -28.56
N THR A 391 -13.98 2.84 -29.85
CA THR A 391 -13.04 2.44 -30.92
C THR A 391 -11.90 3.44 -31.11
N LEU A 392 -12.10 4.72 -30.77
CA LEU A 392 -11.05 5.73 -30.75
C LEU A 392 -10.06 5.52 -29.59
N GLU A 393 -10.53 5.17 -28.39
CA GLU A 393 -9.67 4.81 -27.25
C GLU A 393 -8.82 3.56 -27.54
N GLU A 394 -9.44 2.49 -28.04
CA GLU A 394 -8.74 1.25 -28.45
C GLU A 394 -7.65 1.53 -29.51
N LYS A 395 -7.96 2.40 -30.48
CA LYS A 395 -7.04 2.83 -31.55
C LYS A 395 -5.90 3.71 -31.03
N GLU A 396 -6.12 4.54 -30.01
CA GLU A 396 -5.05 5.29 -29.35
C GLU A 396 -4.14 4.36 -28.53
N ARG A 397 -4.72 3.42 -27.74
CA ARG A 397 -3.93 2.42 -26.99
C ARG A 397 -3.04 1.59 -27.91
N LEU A 398 -3.58 1.08 -29.01
CA LEU A 398 -2.81 0.29 -29.99
C LEU A 398 -1.67 1.10 -30.64
N LYS A 399 -1.84 2.42 -30.80
CA LYS A 399 -0.82 3.37 -31.27
C LYS A 399 0.23 3.71 -30.19
N GLU A 400 -0.08 3.55 -28.90
CA GLU A 400 0.91 3.57 -27.82
C GLU A 400 1.73 2.28 -27.80
N GLU A 401 1.07 1.12 -27.84
CA GLU A 401 1.71 -0.20 -27.90
C GLU A 401 2.65 -0.32 -29.12
N TRP A 402 2.23 0.18 -30.29
CA TRP A 402 3.04 0.17 -31.51
C TRP A 402 4.28 1.08 -31.41
N ARG A 403 4.18 2.24 -30.74
CA ARG A 403 5.35 3.09 -30.44
C ARG A 403 6.34 2.36 -29.53
N LEU A 404 5.86 1.72 -28.47
CA LEU A 404 6.70 0.95 -27.54
C LEU A 404 7.40 -0.22 -28.25
N PHE A 405 6.71 -0.91 -29.16
CA PHE A 405 7.31 -1.98 -29.97
C PHE A 405 8.43 -1.49 -30.88
N GLU A 406 8.24 -0.36 -31.57
CA GLU A 406 9.28 0.21 -32.44
C GLU A 406 10.46 0.78 -31.61
N GLU A 407 10.21 1.32 -30.42
CA GLU A 407 11.25 1.72 -29.44
C GLU A 407 12.10 0.52 -28.99
N GLN A 408 11.47 -0.62 -28.66
CA GLN A 408 12.18 -1.87 -28.32
C GLN A 408 13.00 -2.41 -29.50
N LYS A 409 12.43 -2.43 -30.71
CA LYS A 409 13.12 -2.80 -31.95
C LYS A 409 14.33 -1.88 -32.21
N ARG A 410 14.19 -0.57 -31.99
CA ARG A 410 15.28 0.41 -32.04
C ARG A 410 16.33 0.19 -30.94
N ASN A 411 15.96 -0.36 -29.78
CA ASN A 411 16.91 -0.72 -28.71
C ASN A 411 17.69 -1.99 -29.08
N PHE A 412 17.04 -3.08 -29.49
CA PHE A 412 17.72 -4.29 -29.97
C PHE A 412 18.67 -3.99 -31.14
N GLU A 413 18.32 -3.07 -32.04
CA GLU A 413 19.20 -2.67 -33.13
C GLU A 413 20.37 -1.76 -32.69
N LYS A 414 20.30 -1.11 -31.51
CA LYS A 414 21.48 -0.50 -30.86
C LYS A 414 22.35 -1.58 -30.20
N GLU A 415 21.77 -2.46 -29.39
CA GLU A 415 22.48 -3.58 -28.76
C GLU A 415 23.25 -4.42 -29.78
N ARG A 416 22.59 -4.82 -30.88
CA ARG A 416 23.19 -5.62 -31.96
C ARG A 416 24.44 -4.95 -32.55
N ARG A 417 24.43 -3.62 -32.70
CA ARG A 417 25.61 -2.86 -33.14
C ARG A 417 26.68 -2.81 -32.06
N ASN A 418 26.32 -2.51 -30.81
CA ASN A 418 27.26 -2.47 -29.68
C ASN A 418 27.98 -3.82 -29.48
N PHE A 419 27.26 -4.95 -29.53
CA PHE A 419 27.86 -6.29 -29.47
C PHE A 419 28.77 -6.58 -30.68
N THR A 420 28.38 -6.15 -31.88
CA THR A 420 29.20 -6.31 -33.09
C THR A 420 30.51 -5.50 -32.99
N GLU A 421 30.43 -4.25 -32.52
CA GLU A 421 31.59 -3.39 -32.31
C GLU A 421 32.50 -3.92 -31.20
N ALA A 422 31.94 -4.39 -30.08
CA ALA A 422 32.70 -5.02 -29.00
C ALA A 422 33.43 -6.29 -29.47
N ALA A 423 32.81 -7.12 -30.31
CA ALA A 423 33.45 -8.28 -30.90
C ALA A 423 34.60 -7.90 -31.86
N ILE A 424 34.41 -6.88 -32.72
CA ILE A 424 35.47 -6.34 -33.58
C ILE A 424 36.62 -5.77 -32.75
N ARG A 425 36.32 -5.05 -31.68
CA ARG A 425 37.30 -4.46 -30.76
C ARG A 425 38.12 -5.55 -30.04
N LEU A 426 37.47 -6.55 -29.46
CA LEU A 426 38.14 -7.71 -28.84
C LEU A 426 38.99 -8.49 -29.86
N GLY A 427 38.55 -8.58 -31.12
CA GLY A 427 39.36 -9.13 -32.21
C GLY A 427 40.66 -8.36 -32.44
N ARG A 428 40.60 -7.02 -32.47
CA ARG A 428 41.78 -6.14 -32.59
C ARG A 428 42.70 -6.20 -31.38
N GLU A 429 42.14 -6.17 -30.16
CA GLU A 429 42.91 -6.25 -28.92
C GLU A 429 43.62 -7.62 -28.80
N LYS A 430 42.93 -8.72 -29.20
CA LYS A 430 43.54 -10.04 -29.31
C LYS A 430 44.66 -10.09 -30.36
N GLN A 431 44.43 -9.53 -31.55
CA GLN A 431 45.44 -9.48 -32.61
C GLN A 431 46.70 -8.73 -32.14
N ALA A 432 46.53 -7.55 -31.53
CA ALA A 432 47.64 -6.77 -30.97
C ALA A 432 48.43 -7.57 -29.92
N PHE A 433 47.74 -8.31 -29.04
CA PHE A 433 48.41 -9.18 -28.07
C PHE A 433 49.15 -10.36 -28.71
N GLU A 434 48.62 -10.96 -29.78
CA GLU A 434 49.32 -12.01 -30.53
C GLU A 434 50.54 -11.46 -31.31
N GLU A 435 50.46 -10.23 -31.83
CA GLU A 435 51.56 -9.49 -32.45
C GLU A 435 52.65 -9.11 -31.44
N ASP A 436 52.29 -8.55 -30.28
CA ASP A 436 53.22 -8.25 -29.18
C ASP A 436 53.92 -9.52 -28.68
N ARG A 437 53.18 -10.63 -28.53
CA ARG A 437 53.75 -11.93 -28.15
C ARG A 437 54.72 -12.44 -29.22
N ALA A 438 54.40 -12.30 -30.50
CA ALA A 438 55.28 -12.68 -31.60
C ALA A 438 56.54 -11.79 -31.67
N ALA A 439 56.40 -10.48 -31.44
CA ALA A 439 57.50 -9.54 -31.33
C ALA A 439 58.40 -9.84 -30.13
N TRP A 440 57.82 -10.22 -28.98
CA TRP A 440 58.55 -10.67 -27.80
C TRP A 440 59.36 -11.94 -28.09
N PHE A 441 58.75 -12.98 -28.68
CA PHE A 441 59.46 -14.20 -29.07
C PHE A 441 60.58 -13.92 -30.09
N LYS A 442 60.33 -13.05 -31.08
CA LYS A 442 61.33 -12.62 -32.06
C LYS A 442 62.52 -11.93 -31.39
N ASN A 443 62.26 -10.97 -30.49
CA ASN A 443 63.30 -10.27 -29.75
C ASN A 443 64.07 -11.22 -28.82
N HIS A 444 63.38 -12.14 -28.13
CA HIS A 444 64.01 -13.16 -27.30
C HIS A 444 64.95 -14.06 -28.12
N PHE A 445 64.49 -14.58 -29.27
CA PHE A 445 65.30 -15.41 -30.16
C PHE A 445 66.53 -14.68 -30.72
N LEU A 446 66.35 -13.43 -31.17
CA LEU A 446 67.46 -12.59 -31.68
C LEU A 446 68.50 -12.30 -30.58
N ASN A 447 68.05 -12.00 -29.36
CA ASN A 447 68.94 -11.73 -28.21
C ASN A 447 69.66 -13.00 -27.71
N MET A 448 69.06 -14.18 -27.87
CA MET A 448 69.66 -15.47 -27.48
C MET A 448 70.63 -16.05 -28.52
N THR A 449 70.77 -15.44 -29.71
CA THR A 449 71.64 -15.93 -30.79
C THR A 449 73.09 -15.41 -30.63
N PRO A 450 74.08 -16.24 -30.27
CA PRO A 450 75.35 -15.78 -29.66
C PRO A 450 76.44 -15.31 -30.65
N PHE A 451 76.06 -14.76 -31.81
CA PHE A 451 77.00 -14.49 -32.93
C PHE A 451 77.23 -13.02 -33.29
N THR A 452 76.51 -12.07 -32.69
CA THR A 452 76.55 -10.65 -33.10
C THR A 452 77.74 -9.83 -32.56
N ASN A 453 78.65 -10.42 -31.76
CA ASN A 453 79.75 -9.71 -31.11
C ASN A 453 81.16 -10.22 -31.50
N ARG A 454 81.43 -10.43 -32.81
CA ARG A 454 82.79 -10.76 -33.28
C ARG A 454 83.14 -10.33 -34.71
N ARG A 455 83.27 -9.01 -34.96
CA ARG A 455 84.41 -8.42 -35.71
C ARG A 455 84.44 -6.89 -35.61
N ARG A 456 85.64 -6.34 -35.79
CA ARG A 456 85.99 -4.91 -35.73
C ARG A 456 86.37 -4.43 -37.13
N CYS A 457 86.16 -3.13 -37.41
CA CYS A 457 86.61 -2.27 -38.52
C CYS A 457 87.34 -2.88 -39.74
N SER A 458 86.96 -2.42 -40.95
CA SER A 458 87.83 -1.61 -41.87
C SER A 458 87.43 -1.74 -43.35
N SER A 459 87.61 -0.67 -44.14
CA SER A 459 87.73 -0.62 -45.63
C SER A 459 86.56 -1.17 -46.49
N SER A 460 86.37 -0.81 -47.77
CA SER A 460 86.64 0.44 -48.53
C SER A 460 85.65 0.47 -49.72
N ASP A 461 85.85 1.42 -50.64
CA ASP A 461 85.17 1.62 -51.93
C ASP A 461 84.86 0.36 -52.75
N GLY A 462 83.76 0.39 -53.52
CA GLY A 462 83.36 -0.76 -54.35
C GLY A 462 82.14 -0.57 -55.27
N GLN A 463 82.19 0.43 -56.16
CA GLN A 463 81.48 0.53 -57.45
C GLN A 463 79.96 0.18 -57.57
N SER A 464 79.20 1.17 -58.04
CA SER A 464 77.85 0.97 -58.62
C SER A 464 77.92 0.32 -60.01
N SER A 465 76.97 -0.56 -60.35
CA SER A 465 76.40 -0.60 -61.71
C SER A 465 75.11 -1.43 -61.87
N LEU A 466 74.11 -0.78 -62.48
CA LEU A 466 73.04 -1.30 -63.36
C LEU A 466 71.96 -2.28 -62.84
N SER A 467 70.72 -1.81 -63.01
CA SER A 467 69.43 -2.51 -62.85
C SER A 467 69.10 -3.44 -64.02
N ILE A 468 68.00 -4.23 -63.89
CA ILE A 468 66.92 -4.29 -64.90
C ILE A 468 65.62 -4.94 -64.33
N ILE A 469 64.52 -4.16 -64.33
CA ILE A 469 63.10 -4.48 -64.64
C ILE A 469 62.41 -5.67 -63.91
N SER A 470 61.18 -5.59 -63.37
CA SER A 470 60.04 -4.67 -63.63
C SER A 470 59.23 -4.26 -62.37
N GLU A 471 58.80 -2.99 -62.31
CA GLU A 471 57.47 -2.56 -61.79
C GLU A 471 56.42 -2.80 -62.91
N PRO A 472 55.07 -2.78 -62.71
CA PRO A 472 54.27 -1.74 -62.01
C PRO A 472 53.30 -2.34 -60.96
N GLU A 473 52.46 -1.62 -60.19
CA GLU A 473 52.37 -0.28 -59.54
C GLU A 473 51.16 -0.39 -58.56
N ILE A 474 50.67 0.55 -57.73
CA ILE A 474 50.89 2.00 -57.43
C ILE A 474 50.62 2.10 -55.89
N ARG A 475 51.40 2.77 -55.01
CA ARG A 475 51.71 4.21 -54.82
C ARG A 475 50.45 5.07 -54.53
N MET A 476 50.48 6.20 -53.81
CA MET A 476 51.58 7.01 -53.29
C MET A 476 51.51 7.28 -51.77
N SER A 477 52.64 7.71 -51.21
CA SER A 477 52.79 8.29 -49.87
C SER A 477 53.64 9.56 -49.98
N VAL A 478 53.46 10.54 -49.09
CA VAL A 478 54.35 11.71 -48.97
C VAL A 478 54.65 12.02 -47.49
N LYS A 479 55.95 12.25 -47.19
CA LYS A 479 56.51 12.83 -45.95
C LYS A 479 57.01 14.26 -46.29
N ALA A 480 57.37 15.16 -45.38
CA ALA A 480 58.51 15.03 -44.46
C ALA A 480 58.84 16.33 -43.69
N HIS A 481 59.35 16.19 -42.45
CA HIS A 481 60.55 16.82 -41.82
C HIS A 481 60.78 18.37 -41.89
N LYS A 482 61.61 19.06 -41.05
CA LYS A 482 62.73 18.69 -40.14
C LYS A 482 63.08 19.85 -39.15
N ALA A 483 64.16 19.67 -38.34
CA ALA A 483 64.87 20.64 -37.44
C ALA A 483 64.26 20.83 -36.02
N LYS A 484 64.97 20.67 -34.87
CA LYS A 484 66.27 21.16 -34.28
C LYS A 484 66.10 22.53 -33.57
N ALA A 485 66.69 22.84 -32.38
CA ALA A 485 67.45 22.09 -31.35
C ALA A 485 67.69 22.98 -30.07
N SER A 486 68.55 22.55 -29.13
CA SER A 486 69.18 23.30 -28.00
C SER A 486 68.59 23.15 -26.58
N THR A 487 69.28 23.71 -25.56
CA THR A 487 69.54 22.99 -24.29
C THR A 487 69.65 23.85 -23.00
N TYR A 488 69.20 23.26 -21.88
CA TYR A 488 69.68 23.41 -20.48
C TYR A 488 69.56 24.76 -19.72
N THR A 489 68.77 24.77 -18.64
CA THR A 489 69.18 25.23 -17.28
C THR A 489 68.12 24.88 -16.21
N THR A 490 68.53 24.81 -14.94
CA THR A 490 67.75 24.35 -13.76
C THR A 490 67.10 25.48 -12.96
N PHE A 491 66.05 25.19 -12.17
CA PHE A 491 66.00 25.56 -10.74
C PHE A 491 64.98 24.72 -9.94
N SER A 492 65.00 24.85 -8.60
CA SER A 492 64.43 23.93 -7.61
C SER A 492 63.10 24.38 -6.97
N THR A 493 62.50 23.49 -6.16
CA THR A 493 61.23 23.69 -5.43
C THR A 493 61.35 24.66 -4.24
N PRO A 494 60.20 25.19 -3.75
CA PRO A 494 59.83 24.85 -2.37
C PRO A 494 58.32 24.61 -2.07
N LYS A 495 58.07 23.59 -1.24
CA LYS A 495 57.05 23.43 -0.18
C LYS A 495 55.64 24.06 -0.29
N SER A 496 54.65 23.18 -0.52
CA SER A 496 53.46 22.91 0.31
C SER A 496 52.85 24.00 1.21
N SER A 497 51.60 24.38 0.90
CA SER A 497 50.43 24.25 1.78
C SER A 497 49.15 24.19 0.90
N ARG A 498 47.99 23.66 1.29
CA ARG A 498 47.47 23.14 2.57
C ARG A 498 46.54 21.93 2.29
N SER A 499 46.47 20.97 3.23
CA SER A 499 45.57 19.81 3.15
C SER A 499 44.20 20.06 3.79
N THR A 500 43.16 19.51 3.16
CA THR A 500 41.91 19.02 3.79
C THR A 500 41.32 18.01 2.80
N ALA A 501 41.60 16.71 2.91
CA ALA A 501 41.13 15.72 3.90
C ALA A 501 39.96 14.90 3.33
N ALA A 502 39.99 13.58 3.54
CA ALA A 502 38.80 12.74 3.35
C ALA A 502 37.72 13.16 4.37
N PRO A 503 36.41 13.02 4.05
CA PRO A 503 35.34 13.40 4.97
C PRO A 503 35.52 12.68 6.31
N SER A 504 35.34 13.41 7.41
CA SER A 504 35.41 12.80 8.74
C SER A 504 34.25 11.82 8.92
N THR A 505 34.38 10.87 9.84
CA THR A 505 33.27 9.98 10.20
C THR A 505 32.03 10.77 10.61
N THR A 506 32.19 11.90 11.29
CA THR A 506 31.12 12.87 11.60
C THR A 506 30.41 13.43 10.37
N ASP A 507 31.11 13.73 9.28
CA ASP A 507 30.50 14.23 8.04
C ASP A 507 29.71 13.13 7.33
N LEU A 508 30.22 11.89 7.38
CA LEU A 508 29.53 10.69 6.93
C LEU A 508 28.25 10.43 7.74
N TYR A 509 28.30 10.52 9.07
CA TYR A 509 27.11 10.38 9.93
C TYR A 509 26.08 11.49 9.72
N ARG A 510 26.51 12.74 9.46
CA ARG A 510 25.61 13.84 9.08
C ARG A 510 24.96 13.59 7.72
N THR A 511 25.73 13.15 6.73
CA THR A 511 25.24 12.79 5.38
C THR A 511 24.24 11.61 5.42
N LEU A 512 24.47 10.64 6.30
CA LEU A 512 23.57 9.50 6.56
C LEU A 512 22.40 9.84 7.51
N ARG A 513 22.26 11.09 7.96
CA ARG A 513 21.22 11.59 8.89
C ARG A 513 21.15 10.84 10.23
N LEU A 514 22.29 10.41 10.75
CA LEU A 514 22.41 9.67 12.02
C LEU A 514 22.68 10.57 13.25
N ILE A 515 22.69 11.90 13.05
CA ILE A 515 22.78 12.91 14.13
C ILE A 515 21.71 13.99 13.85
N PRO A 516 20.88 14.40 14.83
CA PRO A 516 19.95 15.53 14.67
C PRO A 516 20.67 16.87 14.79
N ASP A 517 20.45 17.79 13.84
CA ASP A 517 20.97 19.17 13.89
C ASP A 517 19.91 20.15 14.41
N CYS A 518 20.28 21.02 15.35
CA CYS A 518 19.37 21.95 16.01
C CYS A 518 19.45 23.40 15.46
N SER A 519 18.37 23.82 14.80
CA SER A 519 17.77 25.18 14.80
C SER A 519 18.53 26.42 14.25
N SER A 520 17.78 27.17 13.42
CA SER A 520 17.89 28.63 13.15
C SER A 520 19.00 29.11 12.16
N SER A 521 18.82 30.15 11.32
CA SER A 521 17.64 31.01 11.05
C SER A 521 17.69 31.70 9.66
N MET A 522 16.51 32.13 9.16
CA MET A 522 16.22 33.27 8.25
C MET A 522 16.71 33.31 6.76
N HIS A 523 15.69 33.27 5.86
CA HIS A 523 15.45 34.11 4.66
C HIS A 523 16.48 34.24 3.50
N SER A 524 16.12 33.81 2.28
CA SER A 524 15.65 34.68 1.17
C SER A 524 15.77 34.03 -0.23
N ASN A 525 15.04 34.59 -1.19
CA ASN A 525 14.90 34.28 -2.63
C ASN A 525 16.26 34.33 -3.42
N GLN A 526 16.45 33.85 -4.67
CA GLN A 526 15.52 33.49 -5.76
C GLN A 526 16.23 32.72 -6.93
N VAL A 527 15.44 32.25 -7.93
CA VAL A 527 15.77 31.99 -9.38
C VAL A 527 16.33 30.63 -9.88
N TRP A 528 15.47 30.01 -10.70
CA TRP A 528 15.58 29.12 -11.89
C TRP A 528 16.93 28.68 -12.50
N GLN A 529 17.08 27.35 -12.62
CA GLN A 529 17.17 26.54 -13.86
C GLN A 529 17.15 25.03 -13.44
N GLU A 530 17.08 24.00 -14.30
CA GLU A 530 16.24 23.64 -15.45
C GLU A 530 16.54 22.14 -15.78
N SER A 531 15.87 21.54 -16.77
CA SER A 531 16.17 20.22 -17.35
C SER A 531 15.86 18.92 -16.57
N SER A 532 15.23 18.04 -17.35
CA SER A 532 15.14 16.58 -17.39
C SER A 532 16.48 15.82 -17.12
N THR A 533 16.55 14.48 -16.96
CA THR A 533 15.94 13.39 -17.76
C THR A 533 15.71 12.08 -17.00
N ASN A 534 14.97 11.16 -17.64
CA ASN A 534 14.78 9.77 -17.19
C ASN A 534 16.07 8.95 -17.32
N GLY A 535 16.26 7.99 -16.41
CA GLY A 535 17.23 6.90 -16.51
C GLY A 535 16.52 5.57 -16.24
N ASP A 536 16.43 4.73 -17.26
CA ASP A 536 15.74 3.44 -17.27
C ASP A 536 16.77 2.30 -17.44
N GLU A 537 16.60 1.17 -16.77
CA GLU A 537 17.41 -0.03 -17.03
C GLU A 537 16.66 -1.34 -16.68
N ASP A 538 16.65 -2.25 -17.66
CA ASP A 538 15.90 -3.50 -17.70
C ASP A 538 16.40 -4.60 -16.73
N ILE A 539 15.48 -5.43 -16.20
CA ILE A 539 15.81 -6.83 -15.83
C ILE A 539 14.80 -7.80 -16.45
N ARG A 540 15.19 -8.30 -17.62
CA ARG A 540 14.52 -9.31 -18.43
C ARG A 540 14.66 -10.73 -17.84
N ILE A 541 13.55 -11.39 -17.49
CA ILE A 541 13.52 -12.84 -17.20
C ILE A 541 12.48 -13.55 -18.08
N LYS A 542 12.88 -14.67 -18.69
CA LYS A 542 12.02 -15.52 -19.52
C LYS A 542 11.11 -16.39 -18.66
N SER A 543 9.86 -16.57 -19.09
CA SER A 543 9.09 -17.80 -18.86
C SER A 543 8.77 -18.46 -20.21
N LYS A 544 8.40 -19.75 -20.19
CA LYS A 544 8.36 -20.61 -21.38
C LYS A 544 7.13 -21.52 -21.34
N SER A 545 5.98 -20.99 -21.77
CA SER A 545 4.77 -21.80 -21.99
C SER A 545 4.95 -22.71 -23.21
N ARG A 546 4.43 -23.94 -23.12
CA ARG A 546 4.35 -24.90 -24.23
C ARG A 546 2.92 -25.40 -24.29
N GLY A 547 2.10 -24.78 -25.13
CA GLY A 547 0.73 -25.21 -25.34
C GLY A 547 0.65 -26.54 -26.08
N LEU A 548 -0.43 -27.26 -25.84
CA LEU A 548 -1.03 -28.27 -26.72
C LEU A 548 -2.56 -28.07 -26.67
N HIS A 549 -3.26 -28.52 -27.70
CA HIS A 549 -4.59 -28.03 -28.09
C HIS A 549 -5.61 -29.17 -28.19
N CYS A 550 -6.89 -28.80 -28.35
CA CYS A 550 -8.04 -29.69 -28.57
C CYS A 550 -8.51 -30.51 -27.34
N SER A 551 -9.80 -30.83 -27.19
CA SER A 551 -10.99 -30.45 -28.00
C SER A 551 -12.28 -30.56 -27.19
N ASP A 552 -13.31 -29.93 -27.74
CA ASP A 552 -14.76 -29.97 -27.48
C ASP A 552 -15.32 -31.20 -26.74
N LEU A 553 -16.33 -30.95 -25.89
CA LEU A 553 -17.60 -31.70 -25.90
C LEU A 553 -18.68 -30.98 -25.08
N ASP A 554 -19.85 -30.77 -25.69
CA ASP A 554 -21.07 -30.36 -25.00
C ASP A 554 -21.64 -31.50 -24.14
N ILE A 555 -22.23 -31.17 -22.99
CA ILE A 555 -23.24 -32.02 -22.34
C ILE A 555 -24.42 -31.14 -21.92
N PHE A 556 -25.55 -31.33 -22.59
CA PHE A 556 -26.86 -30.77 -22.22
C PHE A 556 -27.57 -31.62 -21.15
N ALA A 557 -28.63 -31.05 -20.60
CA ALA A 557 -29.46 -31.59 -19.54
C ALA A 557 -30.01 -33.02 -19.75
N LEU A 558 -29.98 -33.80 -18.66
CA LEU A 558 -30.86 -34.92 -18.28
C LEU A 558 -30.81 -34.96 -16.73
N GLY A 559 -31.87 -35.22 -15.97
CA GLY A 559 -33.30 -35.35 -16.31
C GLY A 559 -34.05 -35.70 -15.01
N GLU A 560 -35.29 -35.20 -14.83
CA GLU A 560 -36.14 -35.62 -13.71
C GLU A 560 -36.85 -36.94 -14.07
N ASP A 561 -36.60 -37.99 -13.28
CA ASP A 561 -37.59 -38.99 -12.83
C ASP A 561 -36.86 -40.12 -12.09
N ASP A 562 -37.29 -40.42 -10.86
CA ASP A 562 -37.80 -41.77 -10.58
C ASP A 562 -38.61 -41.78 -9.27
N SER A 563 -39.67 -42.58 -9.25
CA SER A 563 -40.51 -42.81 -8.08
C SER A 563 -40.73 -44.31 -7.89
N LEU A 564 -41.19 -44.73 -6.70
CA LEU A 564 -41.31 -46.13 -6.26
C LEU A 564 -39.92 -46.74 -5.94
N THR A 565 -39.58 -47.10 -4.71
CA THR A 565 -40.40 -47.80 -3.69
C THR A 565 -39.96 -47.49 -2.25
#